data_AF-A0A538IDZ4-F1
#
_entry.id   AF-A0A538IDZ4-F1
#
_cell.length_a   1.000
_cell.length_b   1.000
_cell.length_c   1.000
_cell.angle_alpha   90.00
_cell.angle_beta   90.00
_cell.angle_gamma   90.00
#
_symmetry.space_group_name_H-M   'P 1'
#
loop_
_entity.id
_entity.type
_entity.pdbx_description
1 polymer ?
#
loop_
_entity_poly.entity_id
_entity_poly.type
_entity_poly.pdbx_seq_one_letter_code
_entity_poly.pdbx_strand_id
1 'polypeptide(L)'
;MPAKKKAPKRERVAVQKLRTLGDVEPSGKAAPKRPKADKALAAKARATLQHEFDRALALKEKLAAEASIGAKEKGRESLRQSEKLRSIVASLEGMNRFALAMGLISPAESRELYAAAMKRGLYEGWR
;
A
#
# COMPACT_ATOMS: atom_id res chain seq x y z
N MET A 1 -17.81 -47.48 -20.98
CA MET A 1 -17.46 -46.18 -21.61
C MET A 1 -18.52 -45.16 -21.21
N PRO A 2 -18.29 -44.22 -20.27
CA PRO A 2 -19.31 -43.23 -19.93
C PRO A 2 -19.22 -42.00 -20.86
N ALA A 3 -20.38 -41.56 -21.35
CA ALA A 3 -20.52 -40.42 -22.24
C ALA A 3 -20.17 -39.10 -21.54
N LYS A 4 -19.32 -38.27 -22.18
CA LYS A 4 -18.93 -36.94 -21.71
C LYS A 4 -20.15 -35.99 -21.72
N LYS A 5 -20.62 -35.58 -20.53
CA LYS A 5 -21.61 -34.49 -20.39
C LYS A 5 -20.96 -33.15 -20.80
N LYS A 6 -21.54 -32.46 -21.79
CA LYS A 6 -21.14 -31.09 -22.17
C LYS A 6 -21.49 -30.12 -21.03
N ALA A 7 -20.55 -29.25 -20.68
CA ALA A 7 -20.76 -28.21 -19.68
C ALA A 7 -21.81 -27.18 -20.17
N PRO A 8 -22.65 -26.62 -19.28
CA PRO A 8 -23.66 -25.65 -19.66
C PRO A 8 -23.01 -24.34 -20.14
N LYS A 9 -23.53 -23.82 -21.26
CA LYS A 9 -23.18 -22.50 -21.80
C LYS A 9 -23.51 -21.44 -20.73
N ARG A 10 -22.50 -20.68 -20.30
CA ARG A 10 -22.69 -19.49 -19.47
C ARG A 10 -23.38 -18.43 -20.32
N GLU A 11 -24.66 -18.21 -20.09
CA GLU A 11 -25.37 -17.04 -20.62
C GLU A 11 -24.75 -15.78 -19.99
N ARG A 12 -24.21 -14.90 -20.83
CA ARG A 12 -23.81 -13.55 -20.38
C ARG A 12 -25.09 -12.74 -20.21
N VAL A 13 -25.40 -12.39 -18.97
CA VAL A 13 -26.48 -11.45 -18.64
C VAL A 13 -26.18 -10.13 -19.34
N ALA A 14 -27.05 -9.73 -20.27
CA ALA A 14 -26.96 -8.45 -20.97
C ALA A 14 -27.38 -7.33 -20.00
N VAL A 15 -26.41 -6.70 -19.35
CA VAL A 15 -26.64 -5.52 -18.50
C VAL A 15 -26.79 -4.28 -19.39
N GLN A 16 -27.91 -4.19 -20.10
CA GLN A 16 -28.28 -2.95 -20.78
C GLN A 16 -28.75 -1.94 -19.73
N LYS A 17 -28.17 -0.73 -19.75
CA LYS A 17 -28.54 0.48 -18.98
C LYS A 17 -27.77 0.80 -17.69
N LEU A 18 -26.50 0.42 -17.58
CA LEU A 18 -25.54 1.31 -16.91
C LEU A 18 -24.85 2.14 -18.00
N ARG A 19 -24.74 3.46 -17.83
CA ARG A 19 -23.85 4.29 -18.67
C ARG A 19 -22.41 3.98 -18.30
N THR A 20 -21.97 2.77 -18.55
CA THR A 20 -20.55 2.46 -18.59
C THR A 20 -19.99 3.15 -19.82
N LEU A 21 -18.85 3.84 -19.70
CA LEU A 21 -17.99 4.07 -20.85
C LEU A 21 -17.90 2.70 -21.53
N GLY A 22 -18.44 2.58 -22.75
CA GLY A 22 -18.74 1.29 -23.38
C GLY A 22 -17.58 0.32 -23.28
N ASP A 23 -17.86 -0.99 -23.33
CA ASP A 23 -16.87 -2.06 -23.25
C ASP A 23 -15.61 -1.65 -24.03
N VAL A 24 -14.53 -1.35 -23.30
CA VAL A 24 -13.26 -0.98 -23.92
C VAL A 24 -12.83 -2.22 -24.68
N GLU A 25 -13.00 -2.20 -26.00
CA GLU A 25 -12.53 -3.28 -26.85
C GLU A 25 -11.07 -3.54 -26.50
N PRO A 26 -10.70 -4.75 -26.07
CA PRO A 26 -9.33 -5.04 -25.69
C PRO A 26 -8.47 -4.79 -26.92
N SER A 27 -7.67 -3.73 -26.86
CA SER A 27 -6.74 -3.41 -27.94
C SER A 27 -5.84 -4.63 -28.14
N GLY A 28 -5.95 -5.29 -29.30
CA GLY A 28 -5.07 -6.39 -29.68
C GLY A 28 -3.60 -5.98 -29.85
N LYS A 29 -3.29 -4.69 -29.66
CA LYS A 29 -1.94 -4.13 -29.69
C LYS A 29 -1.29 -4.30 -28.32
N ALA A 30 -0.07 -4.83 -28.32
CA ALA A 30 0.76 -4.88 -27.13
C ALA A 30 0.96 -3.47 -26.56
N ALA A 31 0.91 -3.34 -25.23
CA ALA A 31 1.20 -2.08 -24.56
C ALA A 31 2.59 -1.56 -24.97
N PRO A 32 2.76 -0.24 -25.18
CA PRO A 32 4.05 0.32 -25.53
C PRO A 32 5.06 0.05 -24.42
N LYS A 33 6.19 -0.57 -24.76
CA LYS A 33 7.29 -0.82 -23.82
C LYS A 33 7.94 0.52 -23.43
N ARG A 34 7.99 0.85 -22.14
CA ARG A 34 8.56 2.12 -21.63
C ARG A 34 9.59 1.89 -20.51
N PRO A 35 10.67 1.14 -20.77
CA PRO A 35 11.58 0.67 -19.71
C PRO A 35 12.24 1.80 -18.90
N LYS A 36 12.48 2.98 -19.50
CA LYS A 36 13.04 4.14 -18.78
C LYS A 36 12.01 4.76 -17.83
N ALA A 37 10.76 4.90 -18.27
CA ALA A 37 9.69 5.46 -17.44
C ALA A 37 9.32 4.50 -16.31
N ASP A 38 9.25 3.20 -16.59
CA ASP A 38 8.93 2.16 -15.61
C ASP A 38 9.99 2.12 -14.50
N LYS A 39 11.29 2.17 -14.87
CA LYS A 39 12.40 2.27 -13.91
C LYS A 39 12.34 3.54 -13.07
N ALA A 40 12.06 4.70 -13.69
CA ALA A 40 11.95 5.96 -12.97
C ALA A 40 10.77 5.94 -11.98
N LEU A 41 9.65 5.34 -12.37
CA LEU A 41 8.47 5.18 -11.52
C LEU A 41 8.75 4.25 -10.34
N ALA A 42 9.41 3.11 -10.57
CA ALA A 42 9.83 2.18 -9.53
C ALA A 42 10.75 2.85 -8.50
N ALA A 43 11.77 3.59 -8.98
CA ALA A 43 12.69 4.33 -8.11
C ALA A 43 11.95 5.38 -7.26
N LYS A 44 11.02 6.13 -7.88
CA LYS A 44 10.19 7.11 -7.17
C LYS A 44 9.29 6.45 -6.13
N ALA A 45 8.64 5.33 -6.47
CA ALA A 45 7.78 4.60 -5.54
C ALA A 45 8.56 4.11 -4.31
N ARG A 46 9.76 3.56 -4.52
CA ARG A 46 10.67 3.15 -3.43
C ARG A 46 11.06 4.33 -2.55
N ALA A 47 11.46 5.45 -3.14
CA ALA A 47 11.84 6.66 -2.40
C ALA A 47 10.65 7.22 -1.59
N THR A 48 9.46 7.23 -2.16
CA THR A 48 8.24 7.66 -1.46
C THR A 48 7.90 6.74 -0.29
N LEU A 49 7.98 5.42 -0.46
CA LEU A 49 7.75 4.47 0.64
C LEU A 49 8.76 4.70 1.77
N GLN A 50 10.04 4.83 1.44
CA GLN A 50 11.09 5.12 2.43
C GLN A 50 10.79 6.42 3.21
N HIS A 51 10.44 7.49 2.49
CA HIS A 51 10.09 8.77 3.11
C HIS A 51 8.90 8.66 4.09
N GLU A 52 7.85 7.92 3.72
CA GLU A 52 6.70 7.74 4.62
C GLU A 52 7.05 6.88 5.85
N PHE A 53 7.94 5.88 5.71
CA PHE A 53 8.47 5.15 6.87
C PHE A 53 9.27 6.07 7.81
N ASP A 54 10.14 6.91 7.27
CA ASP A 54 10.92 7.86 8.05
C ASP A 54 10.02 8.89 8.76
N ARG A 55 8.96 9.34 8.10
CA ARG A 55 7.96 10.24 8.70
C ARG A 55 7.21 9.58 9.85
N ALA A 56 6.85 8.30 9.72
CA ALA A 56 6.20 7.54 10.78
C ALA A 56 7.13 7.36 11.99
N LEU A 57 8.41 7.04 11.74
CA LEU A 57 9.43 6.93 12.78
C LEU A 57 9.66 8.25 13.52
N ALA A 58 9.80 9.36 12.80
CA ALA A 58 9.98 10.67 13.41
C ALA A 58 8.78 11.06 14.29
N LEU A 59 7.56 10.75 13.86
CA LEU A 59 6.36 10.99 14.66
C LEU A 59 6.35 10.13 15.94
N LYS A 60 6.80 8.87 15.84
CA LYS A 60 6.92 7.98 16.99
C LYS A 60 7.95 8.48 17.99
N GLU A 61 9.14 8.86 17.53
CA GLU A 61 10.21 9.41 18.38
C GLU A 61 9.74 10.69 19.09
N LYS A 62 9.01 11.56 18.39
CA LYS A 62 8.39 12.75 18.98
C LYS A 62 7.39 12.40 20.09
N LEU A 63 6.52 11.41 19.86
CA LEU A 63 5.55 10.95 20.86
C LEU A 63 6.24 10.37 22.11
N ALA A 64 7.33 9.61 21.93
CA ALA A 64 8.11 9.06 23.03
C ALA A 64 8.79 10.18 23.85
N ALA A 65 9.34 11.19 23.19
CA ALA A 65 9.93 12.36 23.85
C ALA A 65 8.88 13.21 24.59
N GLU A 66 7.66 13.34 24.07
CA GLU A 66 6.58 14.04 24.77
C GLU A 66 6.09 13.27 26.00
N ALA A 67 6.08 11.94 25.95
CA ALA A 67 5.70 11.11 27.09
C ALA A 67 6.69 11.21 28.27
N SER A 68 7.99 11.42 28.00
CA SER A 68 9.01 11.51 29.04
C SER A 68 9.04 12.85 29.80
N ILE A 69 8.42 13.92 29.27
CA ILE A 69 8.51 15.29 29.83
C ILE A 69 7.43 15.57 30.92
N GLY A 70 6.50 14.65 31.18
CA GLY A 70 5.54 14.75 32.29
C GLY A 70 4.18 15.34 31.88
N ALA A 71 3.15 14.52 32.06
CA ALA A 71 1.82 14.66 31.46
C ALA A 71 0.83 15.45 32.34
N LYS A 72 0.92 16.78 32.39
CA LYS A 72 -0.13 17.60 33.04
C LYS A 72 -1.05 18.39 32.08
N GLU A 73 -0.64 18.67 30.84
CA GLU A 73 -1.49 19.41 29.87
C GLU A 73 -1.65 18.75 28.49
N LYS A 74 -0.90 17.69 28.17
CA LYS A 74 -0.78 17.18 26.79
C LYS A 74 -1.60 15.92 26.44
N GLY A 75 -2.42 15.42 27.35
CA GLY A 75 -3.11 14.13 27.18
C GLY A 75 -3.95 14.03 25.89
N ARG A 76 -4.68 15.08 25.51
CA ARG A 76 -5.51 15.09 24.28
C ARG A 76 -4.70 15.17 22.99
N GLU A 77 -3.63 15.95 22.98
CA GLU A 77 -2.79 16.11 21.79
C GLU A 77 -1.94 14.86 21.54
N SER A 78 -1.40 14.25 22.61
CA SER A 78 -0.69 12.98 22.54
C SER A 78 -1.57 11.85 21.99
N LEU A 79 -2.83 11.76 22.43
CA LEU A 79 -3.82 10.82 21.89
C LEU A 79 -4.05 11.03 20.39
N ARG A 80 -4.29 12.27 19.93
CA ARG A 80 -4.47 12.58 18.50
C ARG A 80 -3.25 12.23 17.66
N GLN A 81 -2.05 12.55 18.14
CA GLN A 81 -0.80 12.20 17.44
C GLN A 81 -0.59 10.68 17.40
N SER A 82 -1.01 9.94 18.43
CA SER A 82 -0.96 8.47 18.43
C SER A 82 -1.93 7.84 17.41
N GLU A 83 -3.14 8.38 17.28
CA GLU A 83 -4.11 7.97 16.25
C GLU A 83 -3.62 8.30 14.85
N LYS A 84 -2.99 9.46 14.69
CA LYS A 84 -2.33 9.85 13.44
C LYS A 84 -1.22 8.87 13.06
N LEU A 85 -0.40 8.44 14.03
CA LEU A 85 0.62 7.42 13.80
C LEU A 85 -0.02 6.08 13.34
N ARG A 86 -1.12 5.65 13.98
CA ARG A 86 -1.91 4.47 13.54
C ARG A 86 -2.37 4.57 12.10
N SER A 87 -2.94 5.72 11.73
CA SER A 87 -3.41 5.97 10.36
C SER A 87 -2.27 5.95 9.33
N ILE A 88 -1.12 6.54 9.67
CA ILE A 88 0.07 6.55 8.79
C ILE A 88 0.57 5.12 8.57
N VAL A 89 0.71 4.31 9.62
CA VAL A 89 1.18 2.93 9.49
C VAL A 89 0.21 2.06 8.70
N ALA A 90 -1.10 2.20 8.92
CA ALA A 90 -2.11 1.52 8.09
C ALA A 90 -2.00 1.93 6.60
N SER A 91 -1.74 3.22 6.35
CA SER A 91 -1.53 3.73 4.99
C SER A 91 -0.25 3.17 4.35
N LEU A 92 0.83 3.02 5.13
CA LEU A 92 2.07 2.39 4.67
C LEU A 92 1.85 0.95 4.18
N GLU A 93 1.05 0.17 4.90
CA GLU A 93 0.69 -1.18 4.46
C GLU A 93 -0.07 -1.17 3.14
N GLY A 94 -1.04 -0.27 2.98
CA GLY A 94 -1.78 -0.09 1.74
C GLY A 94 -0.86 0.30 0.58
N MET A 95 0.01 1.29 0.79
CA MET A 95 0.97 1.76 -0.21
C MET A 95 1.95 0.67 -0.61
N ASN A 96 2.46 -0.10 0.34
CA ASN A 96 3.38 -1.19 0.06
C ASN A 96 2.70 -2.32 -0.73
N ARG A 97 1.48 -2.72 -0.35
CA ARG A 97 0.69 -3.71 -1.10
C ARG A 97 0.40 -3.24 -2.53
N PHE A 98 0.07 -1.96 -2.69
CA PHE A 98 -0.15 -1.35 -4.00
C PHE A 98 1.13 -1.38 -4.84
N ALA A 99 2.27 -0.97 -4.28
CA ALA A 99 3.55 -0.97 -4.98
C ALA A 99 3.98 -2.38 -5.42
N LEU A 100 3.73 -3.40 -4.59
CA LEU A 100 3.95 -4.81 -4.95
C LEU A 100 3.02 -5.27 -6.07
N ALA A 101 1.73 -4.97 -5.99
CA ALA A 101 0.75 -5.35 -7.01
C ALA A 101 1.05 -4.72 -8.38
N MET A 102 1.59 -3.49 -8.36
CA MET A 102 2.01 -2.77 -9.56
C MET A 102 3.40 -3.15 -10.06
N GLY A 103 4.12 -4.04 -9.35
CA GLY A 103 5.49 -4.44 -9.69
C GLY A 103 6.51 -3.30 -9.59
N LEU A 104 6.20 -2.25 -8.81
CA LEU A 104 7.07 -1.08 -8.63
C LEU A 104 8.21 -1.33 -7.65
N ILE A 105 8.03 -2.31 -6.77
CA ILE A 105 9.05 -2.81 -5.84
C ILE A 105 9.00 -4.33 -5.82
N SER A 106 10.13 -4.94 -5.53
CA SER A 106 10.23 -6.38 -5.30
C SER A 106 9.81 -6.76 -3.87
N PRO A 107 9.40 -8.02 -3.64
CA PRO A 107 9.17 -8.53 -2.29
C PRO A 107 10.38 -8.43 -1.38
N ALA A 108 11.61 -8.52 -1.92
CA ALA A 108 12.85 -8.37 -1.16
C ALA A 108 13.01 -6.93 -0.65
N GLU A 109 12.88 -5.93 -1.53
CA GLU A 109 12.94 -4.51 -1.16
C GLU A 109 11.86 -4.14 -0.15
N SER A 110 10.65 -4.67 -0.32
CA SER A 110 9.58 -4.49 0.66
C SER A 110 9.99 -5.01 2.04
N ARG A 111 10.51 -6.24 2.12
CA ARG A 111 10.99 -6.81 3.39
C ARG A 111 12.13 -5.99 4.01
N GLU A 112 13.06 -5.47 3.21
CA GLU A 112 14.14 -4.61 3.68
C GLU A 112 13.61 -3.33 4.31
N LEU A 113 12.65 -2.64 3.66
CA LEU A 113 12.03 -1.43 4.19
C LEU A 113 11.34 -1.68 5.54
N TYR A 114 10.54 -2.75 5.61
CA TYR A 114 9.88 -3.13 6.86
C TYR A 114 10.89 -3.54 7.94
N ALA A 115 11.91 -4.33 7.61
CA ALA A 115 12.92 -4.75 8.56
C ALA A 115 13.68 -3.56 9.14
N ALA A 116 14.02 -2.56 8.31
CA ALA A 116 14.65 -1.33 8.77
C ALA A 116 13.73 -0.54 9.73
N ALA A 117 12.45 -0.40 9.39
CA ALA A 117 11.47 0.26 10.25
C ALA A 117 11.21 -0.50 11.56
N MET A 118 11.15 -1.83 11.52
CA MET A 118 11.00 -2.69 12.69
C MET A 118 12.22 -2.60 13.62
N LYS A 119 13.43 -2.59 13.06
CA LYS A 119 14.67 -2.45 13.83
C LYS A 119 14.77 -1.10 14.55
N ARG A 120 14.17 -0.06 13.99
CA ARG A 120 14.02 1.26 14.62
C ARG A 120 12.79 1.35 15.52
N GLY A 121 12.16 0.21 15.79
CA GLY A 121 11.09 0.07 16.74
C GLY A 121 9.74 0.58 16.26
N LEU A 122 9.48 0.84 14.96
CA LEU A 122 8.22 1.46 14.51
C LEU A 122 6.97 0.77 15.08
N TYR A 123 6.98 -0.57 15.12
CA TYR A 123 5.85 -1.40 15.57
C TYR A 123 5.91 -1.83 17.04
N GLU A 124 6.91 -1.39 17.81
CA GLU A 124 6.97 -1.70 19.24
C GLU A 124 5.81 -1.05 20.01
N GLY A 125 5.21 -1.79 20.95
CA GLY A 125 4.05 -1.35 21.72
C GLY A 125 2.71 -1.42 20.99
N TRP A 126 2.66 -2.08 19.82
CA TRP A 126 1.43 -2.32 19.05
C TRP A 126 0.98 -3.76 19.27
N ARG A 127 0.33 -4.00 20.41
CA ARG A 127 -0.49 -5.17 20.71
C ARG A 127 -1.66 -4.74 21.57
#